data_AF-A0A7S2CPA4-F1
#
_entry.id   AF-A0A7S2CPA4-F1
#
_cell.length_a   1.000
_cell.length_b   1.000
_cell.length_c   1.000
_cell.angle_alpha   90.00
_cell.angle_beta   90.00
_cell.angle_gamma   90.00
#
_symmetry.space_group_name_H-M   'P 1'
#
loop_
_entity.id
_entity.type
_entity.pdbx_description
1 polymer ?
#
loop_
_entity_poly.entity_id
_entity_poly.type
_entity_poly.pdbx_seq_one_letter_code
_entity_poly.pdbx_strand_id
1 'polypeptide(L)'
;GCVAWTAIGRSAPRSRAARVPPCTFESFPTTLLQAQETKEAGSIPPTYYPALGDIVSFPGAYGDLAVGRLAFIQYIKSREEWIGDVVLMKETGDNYYSEIKNRRVSETRPLSELRPMRANFVRSTNGWKISSDKEGNLLAFADGYVIDDSFQLPKPVVNETKMTESLEDYEELKT
;
A
#
# COMPACT_ATOMS: atom_id res chain seq x y z
N GLY A 1 -65.62 34.58 17.60
CA GLY A 1 -66.42 33.74 18.50
C GLY A 1 -66.11 32.28 18.23
N CYS A 2 -65.87 31.51 19.28
CA CYS A 2 -65.90 30.04 19.27
C CYS A 2 -67.31 29.56 18.86
N VAL A 3 -67.45 28.43 18.17
CA VAL A 3 -67.87 27.08 18.65
C VAL A 3 -68.51 26.44 17.38
N ALA A 4 -68.52 25.16 17.04
CA ALA A 4 -67.82 23.91 17.36
C ALA A 4 -68.25 22.92 16.27
N TRP A 5 -67.49 21.83 16.07
CA TRP A 5 -68.06 20.56 15.59
C TRP A 5 -67.49 19.43 16.42
N THR A 6 -68.39 18.54 16.85
CA THR A 6 -68.17 17.46 17.81
C THR A 6 -68.13 16.12 17.08
N ALA A 7 -67.28 15.24 17.60
CA ALA A 7 -67.30 13.77 17.56
C ALA A 7 -67.10 13.06 16.21
N ILE A 8 -66.14 12.12 16.16
CA ILE A 8 -66.37 10.68 16.34
C ILE A 8 -65.00 10.00 16.47
N GLY A 9 -64.90 9.11 17.45
CA GLY A 9 -63.65 8.51 17.86
C GLY A 9 -63.08 7.49 16.88
N ARG A 10 -61.81 7.14 17.13
CA ARG A 10 -61.27 5.79 17.03
C ARG A 10 -60.04 5.72 17.91
N SER A 11 -60.14 4.85 18.92
CA SER A 11 -59.06 4.43 19.79
C SER A 11 -57.92 3.83 18.96
N ALA A 12 -56.75 4.45 19.00
CA ALA A 12 -55.53 3.82 18.50
C ALA A 12 -55.03 2.81 19.55
N PRO A 13 -54.77 1.54 19.19
CA PRO A 13 -54.14 0.61 20.11
C PRO A 13 -52.67 0.97 20.29
N ARG A 14 -52.28 1.23 21.54
CA ARG A 14 -50.88 1.20 21.99
C ARG A 14 -50.38 -0.24 21.86
N SER A 15 -49.62 -0.54 20.81
CA SER A 15 -48.80 -1.76 20.77
C SER A 15 -47.37 -1.43 21.18
N ARG A 16 -46.85 -2.30 22.04
CA ARG A 16 -45.60 -2.20 22.78
C ARG A 16 -44.39 -1.96 21.88
N ALA A 17 -43.57 -1.00 22.29
CA ALA A 17 -42.13 -1.02 22.06
C ALA A 17 -41.56 -2.33 22.63
N ALA A 18 -41.26 -3.29 21.75
CA ALA A 18 -40.39 -4.41 22.06
C ALA A 18 -39.01 -4.07 21.49
N ARG A 19 -38.06 -4.05 22.42
CA ARG A 19 -36.67 -3.62 22.27
C ARG A 19 -35.96 -4.50 21.24
N VAL A 20 -35.45 -3.89 20.18
CA VAL A 20 -34.38 -4.48 19.37
C VAL A 20 -33.12 -4.45 20.24
N PRO A 21 -32.41 -5.57 20.45
CA PRO A 21 -31.14 -5.53 21.17
C PRO A 21 -30.13 -4.72 20.34
N PRO A 22 -29.26 -3.90 20.96
CA PRO A 22 -28.13 -3.35 20.23
C PRO A 22 -27.25 -4.54 19.81
N CYS A 23 -27.07 -4.72 18.51
CA CYS A 23 -26.00 -5.58 18.01
C CYS A 23 -24.68 -5.02 18.55
N THR A 24 -24.14 -5.66 19.58
CA THR A 24 -22.76 -5.48 20.02
C THR A 24 -21.88 -5.93 18.87
N PHE A 25 -21.28 -4.96 18.19
CA PHE A 25 -20.21 -5.17 17.25
C PHE A 25 -19.04 -5.77 18.03
N GLU A 26 -18.80 -7.07 17.86
CA GLU A 26 -17.64 -7.75 18.41
C GLU A 26 -16.39 -7.08 17.84
N SER A 27 -15.71 -6.34 18.69
CA SER A 27 -14.37 -5.84 18.43
C SER A 27 -13.45 -7.03 18.18
N PHE A 28 -13.06 -7.22 16.93
CA PHE A 28 -12.00 -8.16 16.57
C PHE A 28 -10.72 -7.79 17.35
N PRO A 29 -10.02 -8.76 17.98
CA PRO A 29 -8.76 -8.49 18.64
C PRO A 29 -7.75 -8.03 17.59
N THR A 30 -7.38 -6.76 17.67
CA THR A 30 -6.27 -6.17 16.94
C THR A 30 -4.99 -6.75 17.50
N THR A 31 -4.51 -7.82 16.88
CA THR A 31 -3.14 -8.29 17.09
C THR A 31 -2.64 -8.83 15.76
N LEU A 32 -1.85 -8.01 15.05
CA LEU A 32 -0.49 -8.40 14.68
C LEU A 32 0.24 -7.25 14.00
N LEU A 33 1.37 -6.92 14.62
CA LEU A 33 2.55 -6.21 14.12
C LEU A 33 2.51 -4.68 14.09
N GLN A 34 2.83 -4.16 15.29
CA GLN A 34 3.80 -3.09 15.49
C GLN A 34 4.87 -3.02 14.39
N ALA A 35 4.90 -1.89 13.71
CA ALA A 35 6.14 -1.16 13.43
C ALA A 35 5.86 0.31 13.73
N GLN A 36 5.59 0.63 14.99
CA GLN A 36 5.79 2.00 15.47
C GLN A 36 7.29 2.12 15.76
N GLU A 37 8.03 2.65 14.79
CA GLU A 37 9.39 3.13 15.03
C GLU A 37 9.31 4.31 15.99
N THR A 38 9.61 4.05 17.25
CA THR A 38 9.97 5.08 18.22
C THR A 38 11.24 5.76 17.71
N LYS A 39 11.10 7.01 17.27
CA LYS A 39 12.20 7.90 16.93
C LYS A 39 13.01 8.21 18.19
N GLU A 40 14.08 7.46 18.43
CA GLU A 40 15.17 7.92 19.27
C GLU A 40 16.12 8.78 18.42
N ALA A 41 16.27 10.04 18.84
CA ALA A 41 17.17 11.01 18.24
C ALA A 41 18.62 10.59 18.54
N GLY A 42 19.28 9.97 17.57
CA GLY A 42 20.68 9.55 17.68
C GLY A 42 21.10 8.38 16.79
N SER A 43 20.20 7.78 15.99
CA SER A 43 20.55 6.65 15.13
C SER A 43 21.10 7.12 13.77
N ILE A 44 22.23 6.54 13.38
CA ILE A 44 22.71 6.46 11.99
C ILE A 44 21.50 6.24 11.07
N PRO A 45 21.33 7.00 9.97
CA PRO A 45 20.18 6.84 9.08
C PRO A 45 20.06 5.35 8.70
N PRO A 46 18.87 4.75 8.80
CA PRO A 46 18.72 3.33 8.50
C PRO A 46 19.19 3.08 7.07
N THR A 47 20.22 2.25 6.93
CA THR A 47 20.71 1.78 5.63
C THR A 47 19.56 1.09 4.91
N TYR A 48 19.10 1.70 3.82
CA TYR A 48 17.92 1.21 3.10
C TYR A 48 18.37 0.38 1.90
N TYR A 49 18.10 -0.93 1.97
CA TYR A 49 18.34 -1.85 0.87
C TYR A 49 17.12 -1.91 -0.06
N PRO A 50 17.32 -2.08 -1.37
CA PRO A 50 16.23 -2.10 -2.34
C PRO A 50 15.40 -3.38 -2.22
N ALA A 51 14.09 -3.23 -2.10
CA ALA A 51 13.12 -4.32 -2.07
C ALA A 51 12.14 -4.25 -3.25
N LEU A 52 11.72 -5.42 -3.75
CA LEU A 52 10.68 -5.48 -4.78
C LEU A 52 9.35 -4.99 -4.19
N GLY A 53 8.67 -4.13 -4.94
CA GLY A 53 7.43 -3.48 -4.52
C GLY A 53 7.61 -2.16 -3.79
N ASP A 54 8.85 -1.73 -3.54
CA ASP A 54 9.13 -0.39 -3.01
C ASP A 54 8.57 0.70 -3.93
N ILE A 55 8.07 1.77 -3.32
CA ILE A 55 7.70 2.98 -4.05
C ILE A 55 8.91 3.90 -4.07
N VAL A 56 9.27 4.36 -5.25
CA VAL A 56 10.47 5.17 -5.49
C VAL A 56 10.11 6.45 -6.24
N SER A 57 10.87 7.51 -5.97
CA SER A 57 10.89 8.72 -6.80
C SER A 57 12.20 8.80 -7.59
N PHE A 58 12.12 9.42 -8.76
CA PHE A 58 13.25 9.57 -9.67
C PHE A 58 13.04 10.78 -10.60
N PRO A 59 14.11 11.32 -11.19
CA PRO A 59 13.98 12.40 -12.17
C PRO A 59 13.33 11.89 -13.47
N GLY A 60 12.19 12.46 -13.81
CA GLY A 60 11.48 12.22 -15.07
C GLY A 60 12.20 12.84 -16.27
N ALA A 61 11.74 12.50 -17.47
CA ALA A 61 12.37 12.94 -18.73
C ALA A 61 12.49 14.47 -18.89
N TYR A 62 11.59 15.24 -18.26
CA TYR A 62 11.56 16.70 -18.32
C TYR A 62 12.09 17.38 -17.05
N GLY A 63 12.76 16.64 -16.17
CA GLY A 63 13.23 17.14 -14.87
C GLY A 63 12.16 17.17 -13.77
N ASP A 64 10.91 16.85 -14.11
CA ASP A 64 9.83 16.67 -13.14
C ASP A 64 10.07 15.42 -12.28
N LEU A 65 9.62 15.45 -11.04
CA LEU A 65 9.74 14.30 -10.14
C LEU A 65 8.70 13.25 -10.53
N ALA A 66 9.17 12.10 -11.01
CA ALA A 66 8.34 10.95 -11.33
C ALA A 66 8.30 9.99 -10.14
N VAL A 67 7.19 9.26 -10.02
CA VAL A 67 6.97 8.25 -8.99
C VAL A 67 6.64 6.93 -9.65
N GLY A 68 7.18 5.85 -9.10
CA GLY A 68 6.86 4.51 -9.57
C GLY A 68 7.08 3.43 -8.53
N ARG A 69 6.70 2.20 -8.90
CA ARG A 69 6.92 1.00 -8.09
C ARG A 69 8.04 0.18 -8.67
N LEU A 70 9.01 -0.20 -7.84
CA LEU A 70 10.10 -1.08 -8.23
C LEU A 70 9.55 -2.50 -8.45
N ALA A 71 9.48 -2.94 -9.71
CA ALA A 71 8.88 -4.22 -10.08
C ALA A 71 9.93 -5.32 -10.23
N PHE A 72 11.13 -4.96 -10.68
CA PHE A 72 12.21 -5.90 -10.92
C PHE A 72 13.56 -5.24 -10.65
N ILE A 73 14.55 -6.02 -10.25
CA ILE A 73 15.92 -5.55 -10.03
C ILE A 73 16.87 -6.56 -10.69
N GLN A 74 17.87 -6.06 -11.40
CA GLN A 74 18.85 -6.87 -12.12
C GLN A 74 20.24 -6.25 -12.01
N TYR A 75 21.24 -7.11 -11.88
CA TYR A 75 22.63 -6.70 -12.02
C TYR A 75 23.07 -6.82 -13.49
N ILE A 76 23.53 -5.72 -14.09
CA ILE A 76 24.11 -5.73 -15.42
C ILE A 76 25.63 -5.82 -15.31
N LYS A 77 26.18 -7.00 -15.63
CA LYS A 77 27.64 -7.24 -15.62
C LYS A 77 28.42 -6.32 -16.56
N SER A 78 27.82 -5.86 -17.66
CA SER A 78 28.52 -5.01 -18.64
C SER A 78 28.74 -3.57 -18.18
N ARG A 79 27.98 -3.10 -17.18
CA ARG A 79 28.10 -1.76 -16.59
C ARG A 79 28.50 -1.79 -15.12
N GLU A 80 28.64 -2.99 -14.55
CA GLU A 80 28.86 -3.22 -13.11
C GLU A 80 27.85 -2.45 -12.24
N GLU A 81 26.60 -2.35 -12.72
CA GLU A 81 25.58 -1.51 -12.12
C GLU A 81 24.29 -2.29 -11.90
N TRP A 82 23.64 -1.99 -10.78
CA TRP A 82 22.30 -2.49 -10.47
C TRP A 82 21.25 -1.59 -11.13
N ILE A 83 20.38 -2.20 -11.92
CA ILE A 83 19.23 -1.55 -12.54
C ILE A 83 17.92 -2.08 -11.99
N GLY A 84 16.93 -1.22 -11.95
CA GLY A 84 15.58 -1.48 -11.49
C GLY A 84 14.60 -1.17 -12.60
N ASP A 85 13.68 -2.09 -12.86
CA ASP A 85 12.52 -1.80 -13.70
C ASP A 85 11.43 -1.18 -12.82
N VAL A 86 11.10 0.07 -13.11
CA VAL A 86 10.17 0.87 -12.31
C VAL A 86 8.88 1.07 -13.10
N VAL A 87 7.78 0.55 -12.56
CA VAL A 87 6.44 0.75 -13.12
C VAL A 87 5.96 2.14 -12.76
N LEU A 88 5.72 2.97 -13.77
CA LEU A 88 5.28 4.34 -13.57
C LEU A 88 3.89 4.42 -12.95
N MET A 89 3.74 5.41 -12.07
CA MET A 89 2.50 5.71 -11.38
C MET A 89 2.04 7.12 -11.71
N LYS A 90 0.72 7.32 -11.69
CA LYS A 90 0.10 8.62 -11.91
C LYS A 90 -0.54 9.11 -10.62
N GLU A 91 -0.37 10.39 -10.34
CA GLU A 91 -1.11 11.05 -9.27
C GLU A 91 -2.61 11.12 -9.61
N THR A 92 -3.44 10.66 -8.67
CA THR A 92 -4.90 10.61 -8.76
C THR A 92 -5.56 11.74 -7.94
N GLY A 93 -4.79 12.46 -7.12
CA GLY A 93 -5.22 13.55 -6.24
C GLY A 93 -4.77 13.30 -4.79
N ASP A 94 -4.68 14.34 -3.95
CA ASP A 94 -4.32 14.28 -2.52
C ASP A 94 -3.09 13.40 -2.18
N ASN A 95 -2.05 13.41 -3.03
CA ASN A 95 -0.86 12.54 -2.92
C ASN A 95 -1.16 11.03 -3.02
N TYR A 96 -2.27 10.65 -3.63
CA TYR A 96 -2.54 9.27 -4.02
C TYR A 96 -1.95 8.99 -5.40
N TYR A 97 -1.16 7.94 -5.49
CA TYR A 97 -0.55 7.47 -6.74
C TYR A 97 -1.12 6.10 -7.09
N SER A 98 -1.53 5.90 -8.33
CA SER A 98 -2.01 4.61 -8.83
C SER A 98 -1.26 4.20 -10.08
N GLU A 99 -1.14 2.89 -10.29
CA GLU A 99 -0.52 2.33 -11.49
C GLU A 99 -1.32 2.69 -12.75
N ILE A 100 -0.62 2.94 -13.85
CA ILE A 100 -1.22 3.29 -15.13
C ILE A 100 -1.82 2.01 -15.76
N LYS A 101 -3.13 1.79 -15.58
CA LYS A 101 -3.83 0.52 -15.87
C LYS A 101 -3.84 0.06 -17.35
N ASN A 102 -3.46 0.90 -18.31
CA ASN A 102 -3.60 0.61 -19.74
C ASN A 102 -2.28 0.62 -20.53
N ARG A 103 -1.15 0.78 -19.84
CA ARG A 103 0.17 0.78 -20.47
C ARG A 103 1.15 0.34 -19.39
N ARG A 104 1.80 -0.82 -19.55
CA ARG A 104 3.02 -1.14 -18.78
C ARG A 104 4.10 -0.17 -19.26
N VAL A 105 4.04 1.07 -18.81
CA VAL A 105 5.13 2.02 -18.96
C VAL A 105 6.03 1.73 -17.77
N SER A 106 6.92 0.77 -17.97
CA SER A 106 8.04 0.60 -17.07
C SER A 106 9.25 1.33 -17.65
N GLU A 107 10.01 1.96 -16.77
CA GLU A 107 11.28 2.57 -17.11
C GLU A 107 12.38 1.82 -16.37
N THR A 108 13.39 1.38 -17.12
CA THR A 108 14.60 0.83 -16.53
C THR A 108 15.50 1.96 -16.10
N ARG A 109 15.82 2.00 -14.81
CA ARG A 109 16.65 3.05 -14.20
C ARG A 109 17.75 2.44 -13.33
N PRO A 110 18.91 3.10 -13.22
CA PRO A 110 19.93 2.68 -12.28
C PRO A 110 19.42 2.88 -10.85
N LEU A 111 19.73 1.94 -9.94
CA LEU A 111 19.26 2.04 -8.55
C LEU A 111 19.85 3.25 -7.80
N SER A 112 20.97 3.78 -8.28
CA SER A 112 21.61 5.00 -7.76
C SER A 112 20.75 6.26 -7.93
N GLU A 113 19.87 6.29 -8.94
CA GLU A 113 18.95 7.40 -9.19
C GLU A 113 17.62 7.27 -8.41
N LEU A 114 17.35 6.10 -7.85
CA LEU A 114 16.07 5.81 -7.22
C LEU A 114 16.08 6.20 -5.75
N ARG A 115 15.07 6.99 -5.34
CA ARG A 115 14.90 7.41 -3.95
C ARG A 115 13.69 6.68 -3.34
N PRO A 116 13.86 5.82 -2.33
CA PRO A 116 12.75 5.14 -1.69
C PRO A 116 11.81 6.14 -0.99
N MET A 117 10.49 5.92 -1.08
CA MET A 117 9.46 6.85 -0.62
C MET A 117 8.59 6.25 0.49
N ARG A 118 8.14 7.10 1.42
CA ARG A 118 7.17 6.70 2.46
C ARG A 118 5.77 6.56 1.86
N ALA A 119 5.39 5.33 1.52
CA ALA A 119 4.11 5.01 0.89
C ALA A 119 3.27 4.02 1.70
N ASN A 120 1.97 4.29 1.82
CA ASN A 120 0.99 3.39 2.42
C ASN A 120 -0.01 2.92 1.36
N PHE A 121 -0.19 1.61 1.22
CA PHE A 121 -1.17 1.10 0.28
C PHE A 121 -2.61 1.31 0.78
N VAL A 122 -3.45 1.90 -0.05
CA VAL A 122 -4.85 2.21 0.23
C VAL A 122 -5.74 1.41 -0.71
N ARG A 123 -6.42 0.42 -0.14
CA ARG A 123 -7.25 -0.56 -0.87
C ARG A 123 -8.42 0.08 -1.64
N SER A 124 -9.07 1.10 -1.07
CA SER A 124 -10.24 1.74 -1.68
C SER A 124 -9.94 2.38 -3.03
N THR A 125 -8.74 2.94 -3.17
CA THR A 125 -8.28 3.60 -4.40
C THR A 125 -7.44 2.66 -5.27
N ASN A 126 -7.08 1.48 -4.75
CA ASN A 126 -6.08 0.57 -5.31
C ASN A 126 -4.80 1.34 -5.72
N GLY A 127 -4.26 2.08 -4.75
CA GLY A 127 -3.12 2.97 -4.94
C GLY A 127 -2.34 3.19 -3.66
N TRP A 128 -1.33 4.04 -3.72
CA TRP A 128 -0.43 4.33 -2.61
C TRP A 128 -0.57 5.79 -2.23
N LYS A 129 -0.76 6.04 -0.93
CA LYS A 129 -0.69 7.39 -0.37
C LYS A 129 0.75 7.68 0.03
N ILE A 130 1.34 8.68 -0.60
CA ILE A 130 2.73 9.10 -0.32
C ILE A 130 2.68 10.31 0.61
N SER A 131 3.56 10.33 1.61
CA SER A 131 3.65 11.46 2.54
C SER A 131 4.33 12.64 1.86
N SER A 132 3.79 13.84 2.07
CA SER A 132 4.37 15.10 1.61
C SER A 132 4.60 16.06 2.78
N ASP A 133 5.56 16.97 2.60
CA ASP A 133 5.81 18.06 3.53
C ASP A 133 4.74 19.17 3.38
N LYS A 134 4.78 20.16 4.26
CA LYS A 134 3.89 21.34 4.25
C LYS A 134 3.96 22.12 2.93
N GLU A 135 5.08 22.03 2.22
CA GLU A 135 5.31 22.66 0.92
C GLU A 135 4.78 21.81 -0.26
N GLY A 136 4.26 20.61 0.00
CA GLY A 136 3.78 19.68 -1.03
C GLY A 136 4.87 18.80 -1.64
N ASN A 137 6.13 18.94 -1.21
CA ASN A 137 7.23 18.09 -1.65
C ASN A 137 7.10 16.68 -1.08
N LEU A 138 7.30 15.65 -1.89
CA LEU A 138 7.20 14.27 -1.43
C LEU A 138 8.36 13.90 -0.50
N LEU A 139 8.05 13.21 0.59
CA LEU A 139 9.02 12.82 1.60
C LEU A 139 9.65 11.46 1.25
N ALA A 140 10.91 11.50 0.83
CA ALA A 140 11.73 10.30 0.65
C ALA A 140 12.18 9.73 2.00
N PHE A 141 12.35 8.40 2.07
CA PHE A 141 13.00 7.72 3.20
C PHE A 141 14.50 8.01 3.24
N ALA A 142 15.13 8.02 2.07
CA ALA A 142 16.56 8.21 1.87
C ALA A 142 16.80 8.84 0.49
N ASP A 143 17.98 9.44 0.32
CA ASP A 143 18.40 10.04 -0.96
C ASP A 143 18.74 9.00 -2.04
N GLY A 144 18.93 7.74 -1.65
CA GLY A 144 19.24 6.62 -2.53
C GLY A 144 19.36 5.32 -1.75
N TYR A 145 19.45 4.21 -2.49
CA TYR A 145 19.73 2.90 -1.93
C TYR A 145 21.21 2.74 -1.59
N VAL A 146 21.52 2.03 -0.51
CA VAL A 146 22.88 1.58 -0.21
C VAL A 146 23.06 0.20 -0.82
N ILE A 147 23.99 0.09 -1.77
CA ILE A 147 24.26 -1.13 -2.51
C ILE A 147 25.72 -1.51 -2.29
N ASP A 148 25.94 -2.37 -1.30
CA ASP A 148 27.25 -2.89 -0.99
C ASP A 148 27.52 -4.19 -1.78
N ASP A 149 28.78 -4.64 -1.84
CA ASP A 149 29.19 -5.89 -2.51
C ASP A 149 28.48 -7.15 -1.96
N SER A 150 27.89 -7.05 -0.76
CA SER A 150 27.09 -8.11 -0.13
C SER A 150 25.63 -8.13 -0.56
N PHE A 151 25.16 -7.16 -1.35
CA PHE A 151 23.76 -7.08 -1.75
C PHE A 151 23.40 -8.26 -2.65
N GLN A 152 22.48 -9.09 -2.16
CA GLN A 152 21.87 -10.17 -2.94
C GLN A 152 20.39 -9.87 -3.10
N LEU A 153 19.86 -10.14 -4.30
CA LEU A 153 18.43 -10.08 -4.53
C LEU A 153 17.70 -10.98 -3.52
N PRO A 154 16.60 -10.50 -2.91
CA PRO A 154 15.74 -11.36 -2.11
C PRO A 154 15.26 -12.51 -2.99
N LYS A 155 15.83 -13.71 -2.77
CA LYS A 155 15.35 -14.91 -3.47
C LYS A 155 13.97 -15.23 -2.88
N PRO A 156 12.94 -15.43 -3.71
CA PRO A 156 11.66 -15.89 -3.19
C PRO A 156 11.89 -17.22 -2.49
N VAL A 157 11.74 -17.25 -1.16
CA VAL A 157 11.79 -18.47 -0.38
C VAL A 157 10.47 -19.19 -0.63
N VAL A 158 10.50 -20.16 -1.53
CA VAL A 158 9.35 -21.03 -1.75
C VAL A 158 9.28 -21.99 -0.57
N ASN A 159 8.16 -21.96 0.16
CA ASN A 159 7.91 -22.95 1.21
C ASN A 159 7.58 -24.28 0.53
N GLU A 160 8.59 -25.15 0.39
CA GLU A 160 8.47 -26.46 -0.29
C GLU A 160 7.33 -27.29 0.30
N THR A 161 7.16 -27.31 1.64
CA THR A 161 6.09 -28.03 2.33
C THR A 161 4.69 -27.63 1.84
N LYS A 162 4.42 -26.33 1.71
CA LYS A 162 3.12 -25.84 1.22
C LYS A 162 2.89 -26.14 -0.26
N MET A 163 3.97 -26.24 -1.04
CA MET A 163 3.89 -26.64 -2.43
C MET A 163 3.53 -28.12 -2.55
N THR A 164 4.11 -28.98 -1.71
CA THR A 164 3.81 -30.43 -1.70
C THR A 164 2.37 -30.69 -1.27
N GLU A 165 1.90 -30.05 -0.19
CA GLU A 165 0.49 -30.13 0.26
C GLU A 165 -0.49 -29.72 -0.86
N SER A 166 -0.21 -28.61 -1.56
CA SER A 166 -1.06 -28.16 -2.68
C SER A 166 -1.06 -29.11 -3.87
N LEU A 167 0.00 -29.91 -4.04
CA LEU A 167 0.13 -30.92 -5.10
C LEU A 167 -0.69 -32.16 -4.76
N GLU A 168 -0.62 -32.63 -3.51
CA GLU A 168 -1.42 -33.74 -2.99
C GLU A 168 -2.93 -33.42 -3.07
N ASP A 169 -3.35 -32.22 -2.64
CA ASP A 169 -4.74 -31.76 -2.75
C ASP A 169 -5.24 -31.76 -4.21
N TYR A 170 -4.38 -31.40 -5.17
CA TYR A 170 -4.73 -31.36 -6.59
C TYR A 170 -4.89 -32.76 -7.19
N GLU A 171 -4.11 -33.73 -6.71
CA GLU A 171 -4.23 -35.13 -7.12
C GLU A 171 -5.52 -35.76 -6.59
N GLU A 172 -5.91 -35.47 -5.34
CA GLU A 172 -7.17 -35.96 -4.76
C GLU A 172 -8.41 -35.41 -5.48
N LEU A 173 -8.38 -34.13 -5.90
CA LEU A 173 -9.48 -33.49 -6.64
C LEU A 173 -9.68 -34.01 -8.06
N LYS A 174 -8.70 -34.74 -8.61
CA LYS A 174 -8.76 -35.28 -9.98
C LYS A 174 -9.46 -36.66 -10.06
N THR A 175 -9.59 -37.35 -8.93
CA THR A 175 -10.30 -38.63 -8.75
C THR A 175 -11.79 -38.45 -8.48
#